data_AF-A0A318Y6Z2-F1
#
_entry.id   AF-A0A318Y6Z2-F1
#
_cell.length_a   1.000
_cell.length_b   1.000
_cell.length_c   1.000
_cell.angle_alpha   90.00
_cell.angle_beta   90.00
_cell.angle_gamma   90.00
#
_symmetry.space_group_name_H-M   'P 1'
#
loop_
_entity.id
_entity.type
_entity.pdbx_description
1 polymer ?
#
loop_
_entity_poly.entity_id
_entity_poly.type
_entity_poly.pdbx_seq_one_letter_code
_entity_poly.pdbx_strand_id
1 'polypeptide(L)'
;MKWATILSGAATAFACGSTAFTPITNRTNTGVEYVSGSYVPFQPGFLGGQWELFYSSNNVTLRGTGYLRLRWEIEYWKHSGSAADIIMKPNGTWLPVAGGGGYRMGDSSPAPYCNDPSGNCFNGTGGDTDGYVWFTNGHNPWHNEYYWLDGEVYLQTQEGPGDYNVGVSPITIDDILSDINTNISAAYHYGVSFDPKEGACPCSISPVSSTAVVASTSAIPYVA
;
A
#
# COMPACT_ATOMS: atom_id res chain seq x y z
N MET A 1 59.05 -27.83 -17.30
CA MET A 1 58.30 -26.56 -17.43
C MET A 1 56.86 -26.95 -17.76
N LYS A 2 55.91 -26.87 -16.81
CA LYS A 2 54.77 -25.91 -16.80
C LYS A 2 54.34 -25.53 -18.24
N TRP A 3 53.10 -25.73 -18.67
CA TRP A 3 51.90 -25.04 -18.17
C TRP A 3 50.59 -25.83 -18.43
N ALA A 4 49.63 -25.61 -17.54
CA ALA A 4 48.26 -26.12 -17.56
C ALA A 4 47.41 -25.46 -18.66
N THR A 5 46.45 -26.20 -19.22
CA THR A 5 45.36 -25.63 -20.03
C THR A 5 44.04 -25.88 -19.33
N ILE A 6 43.27 -24.79 -19.24
CA ILE A 6 42.12 -24.52 -18.39
C ILE A 6 40.86 -25.21 -18.95
N LEU A 7 40.11 -25.87 -18.07
CA LEU A 7 38.72 -26.29 -18.33
C LEU A 7 37.85 -25.03 -18.46
N SER A 8 37.32 -24.78 -19.66
CA SER A 8 36.26 -23.79 -19.87
C SER A 8 34.97 -24.33 -19.25
N GLY A 9 34.65 -23.84 -18.04
CA GLY A 9 33.33 -24.02 -17.45
C GLY A 9 32.29 -23.29 -18.30
N ALA A 10 31.28 -24.03 -18.75
CA ALA A 10 30.09 -23.43 -19.34
C ALA A 10 29.41 -22.56 -18.27
N ALA A 11 29.50 -21.24 -18.42
CA ALA A 11 28.71 -20.32 -17.64
C ALA A 11 27.24 -20.54 -18.01
N THR A 12 26.49 -21.17 -17.12
CA THR A 12 25.03 -21.18 -17.20
C THR A 12 24.59 -19.74 -16.96
N ALA A 13 24.31 -19.02 -18.06
CA ALA A 13 23.65 -17.73 -17.99
C ALA A 13 22.27 -17.96 -17.38
N PHE A 14 22.11 -17.65 -16.09
CA PHE A 14 20.80 -17.45 -15.51
C PHE A 14 20.21 -16.20 -16.17
N ALA A 15 19.35 -16.43 -17.16
CA ALA A 15 18.46 -15.40 -17.67
C ALA A 15 17.49 -15.03 -16.54
N CYS A 16 17.83 -13.99 -15.77
CA CYS A 16 16.89 -13.32 -14.90
C CYS A 16 15.97 -12.47 -15.79
N GLY A 17 15.03 -13.15 -16.44
CA GLY A 17 14.01 -12.58 -17.30
C GLY A 17 12.64 -12.96 -16.80
N SER A 18 12.30 -12.56 -15.58
CA SER A 18 10.92 -12.56 -15.11
C SER A 18 10.62 -11.18 -14.55
N THR A 19 9.67 -10.48 -15.17
CA THR A 19 8.97 -9.36 -14.54
C THR A 19 8.61 -9.78 -13.11
N ALA A 20 9.10 -9.06 -12.12
CA ALA A 20 8.85 -9.36 -10.72
C ALA A 20 7.35 -9.14 -10.44
N PHE A 21 6.55 -10.18 -10.61
CA PHE A 21 5.19 -10.21 -10.08
C PHE A 21 5.30 -10.31 -8.57
N THR A 22 4.78 -9.32 -7.87
CA THR A 22 4.85 -9.33 -6.41
C THR A 22 3.82 -10.37 -5.90
N PRO A 23 4.25 -11.48 -5.27
CA PRO A 23 3.33 -12.55 -4.91
C PRO A 23 2.42 -12.11 -3.76
N ILE A 24 1.19 -12.62 -3.79
CA ILE A 24 0.24 -12.63 -2.66
C ILE A 24 -0.06 -14.10 -2.37
N THR A 25 -0.14 -14.48 -1.11
CA THR A 25 -0.52 -15.85 -0.73
C THR A 25 -1.97 -16.08 -1.13
N ASN A 26 -2.25 -17.07 -1.97
CA ASN A 26 -3.62 -17.50 -2.25
C ASN A 26 -4.16 -18.31 -1.07
N ARG A 27 -4.94 -17.64 -0.22
CA ARG A 27 -5.58 -18.25 0.96
C ARG A 27 -6.99 -18.71 0.62
N THR A 28 -7.47 -19.72 1.34
CA THR A 28 -8.82 -20.28 1.16
C THR A 28 -9.90 -19.24 1.39
N ASN A 29 -10.51 -18.73 0.33
CA ASN A 29 -11.59 -17.73 0.39
C ASN A 29 -12.96 -18.42 0.35
N THR A 30 -13.71 -18.34 1.46
CA THR A 30 -15.09 -18.85 1.57
C THR A 30 -16.14 -17.74 1.53
N GLY A 31 -15.69 -16.48 1.46
CA GLY A 31 -16.52 -15.29 1.41
C GLY A 31 -16.50 -14.49 2.70
N VAL A 32 -16.82 -13.21 2.56
CA VAL A 32 -17.03 -12.28 3.68
C VAL A 32 -18.44 -11.72 3.58
N GLU A 33 -19.18 -11.78 4.67
CA GLU A 33 -20.56 -11.33 4.77
C GLU A 33 -20.71 -10.17 5.75
N TYR A 34 -21.78 -9.39 5.54
CA TYR A 34 -22.22 -8.35 6.45
C TYR A 34 -22.87 -8.96 7.69
N VAL A 35 -22.46 -8.49 8.87
CA VAL A 35 -23.07 -8.87 10.15
C VAL A 35 -23.98 -7.74 10.68
N SER A 36 -23.42 -6.54 10.79
CA SER A 36 -24.10 -5.39 11.38
C SER A 36 -23.41 -4.09 11.01
N GLY A 37 -24.06 -2.96 11.27
CA GLY A 37 -23.46 -1.64 11.17
C GLY A 37 -24.40 -0.61 10.55
N SER A 38 -23.95 0.64 10.54
CA SER A 38 -24.64 1.76 9.91
C SER A 38 -23.71 2.34 8.85
N TYR A 39 -24.07 2.23 7.59
CA TYR A 39 -23.24 2.65 6.46
C TYR A 39 -24.13 3.29 5.39
N VAL A 40 -23.52 4.04 4.49
CA VAL A 40 -24.20 4.53 3.30
C VAL A 40 -24.13 3.42 2.23
N PRO A 41 -25.27 2.92 1.73
CA PRO A 41 -25.25 1.96 0.62
C PRO A 41 -24.73 2.65 -0.64
N PHE A 42 -23.94 1.91 -1.42
CA PHE A 42 -23.40 2.41 -2.68
C PHE A 42 -24.47 3.00 -3.61
N GLN A 43 -24.15 4.14 -4.19
CA GLN A 43 -24.94 4.79 -5.24
C GLN A 43 -24.05 5.17 -6.42
N PRO A 44 -24.57 5.17 -7.66
CA PRO A 44 -23.81 5.70 -8.80
C PRO A 44 -23.31 7.12 -8.52
N GLY A 45 -21.99 7.32 -8.63
CA GLY A 45 -21.33 8.59 -8.36
C GLY A 45 -20.76 8.73 -6.94
N PHE A 46 -20.97 7.74 -6.06
CA PHE A 46 -20.36 7.69 -4.74
C PHE A 46 -19.04 6.93 -4.79
N LEU A 47 -18.30 6.95 -3.68
CA LEU A 47 -17.05 6.23 -3.50
C LEU A 47 -17.20 4.74 -3.86
N GLY A 48 -16.20 4.16 -4.54
CA GLY A 48 -16.22 2.73 -4.83
C GLY A 48 -16.21 1.86 -3.56
N GLY A 49 -17.32 1.19 -3.27
CA GLY A 49 -17.45 0.33 -2.09
C GLY A 49 -18.76 -0.44 -2.11
N GLN A 50 -18.90 -1.43 -1.24
CA GLN A 50 -20.20 -2.07 -0.95
C GLN A 50 -20.81 -1.47 0.31
N TRP A 51 -19.96 -1.17 1.29
CA TRP A 51 -20.30 -0.48 2.53
C TRP A 51 -19.49 0.79 2.62
N GLU A 52 -20.14 1.94 2.45
CA GLU A 52 -19.45 3.23 2.48
C GLU A 52 -19.53 3.86 3.87
N LEU A 53 -18.36 4.21 4.38
CA LEU A 53 -18.19 4.84 5.69
C LEU A 53 -17.85 6.30 5.44
N PHE A 54 -18.87 7.16 5.39
CA PHE A 54 -18.75 8.59 5.03
C PHE A 54 -18.74 9.53 6.22
N TYR A 55 -19.06 9.02 7.39
CA TYR A 55 -19.22 9.82 8.59
C TYR A 55 -18.57 9.09 9.74
N SER A 56 -18.04 9.82 10.72
CA SER A 56 -17.52 9.23 11.97
C SER A 56 -18.49 8.28 12.71
N SER A 57 -19.80 8.38 12.46
CA SER A 57 -20.81 7.46 13.01
C SER A 57 -20.98 6.17 12.20
N ASN A 58 -20.48 6.13 10.96
CA ASN A 58 -20.60 4.99 10.07
C ASN A 58 -19.63 3.88 10.44
N ASN A 59 -20.15 2.67 10.44
CA ASN A 59 -19.41 1.48 10.80
C ASN A 59 -19.96 0.26 10.09
N VAL A 60 -19.11 -0.76 9.96
CA VAL A 60 -19.50 -2.07 9.45
C VAL A 60 -18.77 -3.16 10.23
N THR A 61 -19.50 -4.19 10.59
CA THR A 61 -18.97 -5.46 11.10
C THR A 61 -19.12 -6.49 10.00
N LEU A 62 -18.00 -7.11 9.62
CA LEU A 62 -17.91 -8.12 8.57
C LEU A 62 -17.36 -9.42 9.16
N ARG A 63 -17.84 -10.56 8.68
CA ARG A 63 -17.39 -11.88 9.15
C ARG A 63 -17.16 -12.83 7.99
N GLY A 64 -16.19 -13.73 8.14
CA GLY A 64 -15.93 -14.81 7.19
C GLY A 64 -14.43 -15.01 6.97
N THR A 65 -14.11 -15.63 5.84
CA THR A 65 -12.73 -15.94 5.44
C THR A 65 -12.54 -15.49 3.99
N GLY A 66 -11.83 -14.39 3.77
CA GLY A 66 -11.74 -13.79 2.44
C GLY A 66 -10.94 -12.49 2.39
N TYR A 67 -10.73 -11.95 1.19
CA TYR A 67 -10.07 -10.65 1.02
C TYR A 67 -11.06 -9.50 1.07
N LEU A 68 -10.63 -8.39 1.67
CA LEU A 68 -11.34 -7.11 1.69
C LEU A 68 -10.48 -6.03 1.03
N ARG A 69 -11.15 -5.09 0.36
CA ARG A 69 -10.59 -3.80 -0.04
C ARG A 69 -11.18 -2.70 0.83
N LEU A 70 -10.31 -1.87 1.38
CA LEU A 70 -10.62 -0.54 1.88
C LEU A 70 -10.17 0.46 0.82
N ARG A 71 -11.12 1.13 0.18
CA ARG A 71 -10.87 2.20 -0.78
C ARG A 71 -10.95 3.52 -0.06
N TRP A 72 -9.85 4.26 -0.05
CA TRP A 72 -9.76 5.54 0.63
C TRP A 72 -10.11 6.69 -0.32
N GLU A 73 -10.79 7.70 0.20
CA GLU A 73 -10.98 9.00 -0.45
C GLU A 73 -10.86 10.09 0.61
N ILE A 74 -9.98 11.05 0.39
CA ILE A 74 -9.74 12.15 1.33
C ILE A 74 -10.51 13.36 0.84
N GLU A 75 -11.37 13.92 1.69
CA GLU A 75 -12.33 14.97 1.34
C GLU A 75 -11.80 16.35 1.75
N TYR A 76 -10.55 16.66 1.38
CA TYR A 76 -9.89 17.92 1.73
C TYR A 76 -10.69 19.18 1.32
N TRP A 77 -11.52 19.06 0.28
CA TRP A 77 -12.36 20.13 -0.26
C TRP A 77 -13.62 20.39 0.59
N LYS A 78 -13.96 19.47 1.50
CA LYS A 78 -15.02 19.66 2.50
C LYS A 78 -14.42 20.31 3.73
N HIS A 79 -13.49 19.61 4.38
CA HIS A 79 -12.75 20.12 5.51
C HIS A 79 -11.33 19.52 5.51
N SER A 80 -10.35 20.41 5.62
CA SER A 80 -8.94 20.06 5.78
C SER A 80 -8.50 20.17 7.23
N GLY A 81 -7.48 19.40 7.62
CA GLY A 81 -7.04 19.34 9.01
C GLY A 81 -6.53 17.98 9.44
N SER A 82 -6.30 17.85 10.74
CA SER A 82 -5.96 16.56 11.34
C SER A 82 -7.14 15.60 11.27
N ALA A 83 -6.89 14.35 10.91
CA ALA A 83 -7.85 13.26 11.00
C ALA A 83 -7.29 12.13 11.89
N ALA A 84 -8.18 11.40 12.57
CA ALA A 84 -7.80 10.15 13.20
C ALA A 84 -7.92 9.03 12.17
N ASP A 85 -7.08 8.00 12.31
CA ASP A 85 -7.13 6.83 11.44
C ASP A 85 -8.43 6.04 11.65
N ILE A 86 -8.77 5.19 10.69
CA ILE A 86 -9.95 4.31 10.80
C ILE A 86 -9.79 3.36 12.00
N ILE A 87 -10.85 3.17 12.77
CA ILE A 87 -10.89 2.13 13.80
C ILE A 87 -10.99 0.79 13.10
N MET A 88 -10.01 -0.08 13.34
CA MET A 88 -10.07 -1.49 12.98
C MET A 88 -10.01 -2.33 14.24
N LYS A 89 -11.06 -3.13 14.49
CA LYS A 89 -11.13 -4.05 15.64
C LYS A 89 -11.37 -5.47 15.12
N PRO A 90 -10.31 -6.19 14.74
CA PRO A 90 -10.43 -7.58 14.32
C PRO A 90 -10.63 -8.52 15.51
N ASN A 91 -11.40 -9.58 15.28
CA ASN A 91 -11.57 -10.73 16.15
C ASN A 91 -11.31 -11.99 15.31
N GLY A 92 -10.09 -12.51 15.41
CA GLY A 92 -9.54 -13.51 14.50
C GLY A 92 -8.33 -12.97 13.76
N THR A 93 -8.13 -13.41 12.52
CA THR A 93 -7.00 -13.02 11.69
C THR A 93 -7.36 -11.82 10.82
N TRP A 94 -6.52 -10.79 10.88
CA TRP A 94 -6.58 -9.60 10.02
C TRP A 94 -5.18 -9.26 9.56
N LEU A 95 -4.91 -9.43 8.27
CA LEU A 95 -3.57 -9.27 7.72
C LEU A 95 -3.58 -8.23 6.59
N PRO A 96 -2.74 -7.19 6.62
CA PRO A 96 -2.52 -6.36 5.45
C PRO A 96 -1.89 -7.22 4.35
N VAL A 97 -2.49 -7.19 3.17
CA VAL A 97 -2.10 -8.00 2.02
C VAL A 97 -1.35 -7.19 0.99
N ALA A 98 -1.88 -6.02 0.65
CA ALA A 98 -1.30 -5.16 -0.37
C ALA A 98 -1.80 -3.71 -0.26
N GLY A 99 -1.08 -2.81 -0.90
CA GLY A 99 -1.51 -1.47 -1.21
C GLY A 99 -1.55 -1.28 -2.72
N GLY A 100 -2.59 -0.62 -3.23
CA GLY A 100 -2.81 -0.44 -4.66
C GLY A 100 -3.57 0.84 -4.98
N GLY A 101 -4.21 0.86 -6.15
CA GLY A 101 -4.86 2.05 -6.70
C GLY A 101 -3.89 3.05 -7.34
N GLY A 102 -2.61 2.67 -7.47
CA GLY A 102 -1.59 3.39 -8.22
C GLY A 102 -0.82 4.48 -7.47
N TYR A 103 -1.21 4.80 -6.22
CA TYR A 103 -0.55 5.83 -5.40
C TYR A 103 -0.95 5.71 -3.92
N ARG A 104 -0.13 6.29 -3.04
CA ARG A 104 -0.53 6.67 -1.67
C ARG A 104 -1.00 8.11 -1.64
N MET A 105 -1.92 8.44 -0.73
CA MET A 105 -2.56 9.75 -0.71
C MET A 105 -1.57 10.91 -0.61
N GLY A 106 -0.51 10.76 0.19
CA GLY A 106 0.53 11.76 0.38
C GLY A 106 1.65 11.77 -0.67
N ASP A 107 1.60 10.93 -1.71
CA ASP A 107 2.65 10.90 -2.73
C ASP A 107 2.71 12.24 -3.48
N SER A 108 3.93 12.78 -3.60
CA SER A 108 4.17 14.09 -4.23
C SER A 108 4.09 14.07 -5.74
N SER A 109 4.12 12.90 -6.39
CA SER A 109 3.83 12.76 -7.82
C SER A 109 3.61 11.29 -8.20
N PRO A 110 2.54 10.92 -8.93
CA PRO A 110 1.36 11.68 -9.28
C PRO A 110 0.20 11.13 -8.47
N ALA A 111 0.09 11.55 -7.21
CA ALA A 111 -1.25 11.86 -6.78
C ALA A 111 -1.81 12.86 -7.82
N PRO A 112 -3.07 12.73 -8.29
CA PRO A 112 -3.54 13.18 -9.62
C PRO A 112 -3.32 14.65 -10.03
N TYR A 113 -2.67 15.47 -9.21
CA TYR A 113 -2.65 16.91 -9.35
C TYR A 113 -1.30 17.60 -8.96
N CYS A 114 -0.24 16.91 -8.52
CA CYS A 114 1.06 17.57 -8.19
C CYS A 114 1.91 17.81 -9.45
N ASN A 115 1.26 18.05 -10.59
CA ASN A 115 1.87 18.42 -11.85
C ASN A 115 1.10 19.60 -12.50
N ASP A 116 0.36 20.40 -11.71
CA ASP A 116 -0.30 21.62 -12.21
C ASP A 116 0.75 22.55 -12.85
N PRO A 117 0.63 22.89 -14.15
CA PRO A 117 1.51 23.85 -14.82
C PRO A 117 1.55 25.23 -14.14
N SER A 118 0.59 25.53 -13.26
CA SER A 118 0.49 26.77 -12.48
C SER A 118 1.34 26.78 -11.21
N GLY A 119 2.00 25.67 -10.87
CA GLY A 119 2.98 25.57 -9.76
C GLY A 119 2.40 25.19 -8.39
N ASN A 120 1.12 24.81 -8.31
CA ASN A 120 0.51 24.33 -7.07
C ASN A 120 0.72 22.81 -6.92
N CYS A 121 1.29 22.36 -5.81
CA CYS A 121 1.29 20.92 -5.52
C CYS A 121 -0.08 20.55 -4.96
N PHE A 122 -0.65 19.53 -5.53
CA PHE A 122 -1.93 18.99 -5.12
C PHE A 122 -1.81 17.47 -5.09
N ASN A 123 -1.96 16.84 -3.93
CA ASN A 123 -1.88 15.39 -3.79
C ASN A 123 -3.22 14.80 -3.36
N GLY A 124 -3.24 13.50 -3.05
CA GLY A 124 -4.44 12.81 -2.60
C GLY A 124 -4.88 13.24 -1.21
N THR A 125 -4.13 14.10 -0.52
CA THR A 125 -4.52 14.67 0.77
C THR A 125 -4.94 16.13 0.70
N GLY A 126 -4.74 16.84 -0.41
CA GLY A 126 -5.13 18.23 -0.56
C GLY A 126 -4.14 19.09 -1.33
N GLY A 127 -4.21 20.40 -1.11
CA GLY A 127 -3.38 21.40 -1.79
C GLY A 127 -3.39 22.75 -1.08
N ASP A 128 -2.53 23.67 -1.52
CA ASP A 128 -2.32 24.96 -0.84
C ASP A 128 -3.56 25.87 -0.78
N THR A 129 -4.57 25.62 -1.63
CA THR A 129 -5.82 26.41 -1.65
C THR A 129 -6.83 25.91 -0.61
N ASP A 130 -7.05 24.60 -0.53
CA ASP A 130 -8.07 23.99 0.33
C ASP A 130 -7.50 23.49 1.66
N GLY A 131 -6.17 23.44 1.78
CA GLY A 131 -5.45 22.79 2.86
C GLY A 131 -5.26 21.30 2.61
N TYR A 132 -4.69 20.62 3.59
CA TYR A 132 -4.41 19.19 3.53
C TYR A 132 -5.12 18.46 4.68
N VAL A 133 -5.48 17.21 4.46
CA VAL A 133 -5.82 16.28 5.54
C VAL A 133 -4.57 15.49 5.93
N TRP A 134 -4.34 15.31 7.23
CA TRP A 134 -3.22 14.49 7.71
C TRP A 134 -3.65 13.61 8.88
N PHE A 135 -3.27 12.33 8.83
CA PHE A 135 -3.56 11.40 9.91
C PHE A 135 -2.61 11.63 11.09
N THR A 136 -3.15 11.78 12.30
CA THR A 136 -2.36 12.11 13.50
C THR A 136 -1.36 11.03 13.91
N ASN A 137 -1.54 9.81 13.44
CA ASN A 137 -0.60 8.69 13.62
C ASN A 137 0.46 8.60 12.50
N GLY A 138 0.47 9.53 11.55
CA GLY A 138 1.37 9.51 10.39
C GLY A 138 0.97 8.51 9.31
N HIS A 139 -0.24 7.93 9.37
CA HIS A 139 -0.72 7.02 8.33
C HIS A 139 -0.81 7.75 6.98
N ASN A 140 -0.30 7.11 5.93
CA ASN A 140 -0.42 7.56 4.55
C ASN A 140 -1.02 6.39 3.74
N PRO A 141 -2.36 6.28 3.70
CA PRO A 141 -3.02 5.13 3.12
C PRO A 141 -2.75 5.04 1.63
N TRP A 142 -2.72 3.82 1.12
CA TRP A 142 -2.88 3.59 -0.32
C TRP A 142 -4.30 3.95 -0.74
N HIS A 143 -4.46 4.36 -2.00
CA HIS A 143 -5.78 4.59 -2.57
C HIS A 143 -6.70 3.37 -2.44
N ASN A 144 -6.13 2.17 -2.61
CA ASN A 144 -6.74 0.92 -2.17
C ASN A 144 -5.83 0.20 -1.17
N GLU A 145 -6.35 -0.21 -0.03
CA GLU A 145 -5.68 -1.09 0.91
C GLU A 145 -6.39 -2.43 0.96
N TYR A 146 -5.62 -3.52 0.89
CA TYR A 146 -6.12 -4.87 0.79
C TYR A 146 -5.78 -5.64 2.05
N TYR A 147 -6.76 -6.39 2.56
CA TYR A 147 -6.62 -7.17 3.77
C TYR A 147 -7.15 -8.58 3.57
N TRP A 148 -6.58 -9.53 4.30
CA TRP A 148 -7.14 -10.87 4.48
C TRP A 148 -7.84 -10.93 5.83
N LEU A 149 -9.08 -11.43 5.82
CA LEU A 149 -9.89 -11.71 7.00
C LEU A 149 -10.03 -13.23 7.15
N ASP A 150 -9.84 -13.73 8.37
CA ASP A 150 -10.36 -15.02 8.82
C ASP A 150 -10.90 -14.88 10.24
N GLY A 151 -12.21 -14.65 10.35
CA GLY A 151 -12.87 -14.27 11.59
C GLY A 151 -13.85 -13.12 11.38
N GLU A 152 -13.78 -12.10 12.21
CA GLU A 152 -14.64 -10.91 12.15
C GLU A 152 -13.79 -9.63 12.22
N VAL A 153 -14.25 -8.54 11.60
CA VAL A 153 -13.67 -7.22 11.75
C VAL A 153 -14.75 -6.17 11.89
N TYR A 154 -14.59 -5.30 12.87
CA TYR A 154 -15.34 -4.04 12.97
C TYR A 154 -14.50 -2.89 12.42
N LEU A 155 -15.09 -2.12 11.51
CA LEU A 155 -14.49 -0.96 10.86
C LEU A 155 -15.36 0.28 11.11
N GLN A 156 -14.74 1.41 11.45
CA GLN A 156 -15.43 2.69 11.65
C GLN A 156 -14.49 3.85 11.33
N THR A 157 -14.94 4.81 10.53
CA THR A 157 -14.18 6.05 10.30
C THR A 157 -14.20 6.93 11.53
N GLN A 158 -13.15 7.73 11.69
CA GLN A 158 -13.01 8.71 12.76
C GLN A 158 -12.61 10.05 12.15
N GLU A 159 -13.60 10.77 11.66
CA GLU A 159 -13.37 12.13 11.17
C GLU A 159 -13.01 13.05 12.33
N GLY A 160 -12.09 13.96 12.04
CA GLY A 160 -11.69 15.04 12.94
C GLY A 160 -11.98 16.38 12.26
N PRO A 161 -11.10 17.37 12.43
CA PRO A 161 -11.10 18.55 11.56
C PRO A 161 -10.96 18.25 10.07
N GLY A 162 -10.21 17.20 9.69
CA GLY A 162 -10.11 16.72 8.32
C GLY A 162 -11.04 15.54 8.05
N ASP A 163 -11.65 15.55 6.87
CA ASP A 163 -12.64 14.55 6.44
C ASP A 163 -12.04 13.49 5.51
N TYR A 164 -12.54 12.27 5.61
CA TYR A 164 -12.22 11.18 4.70
C TYR A 164 -13.31 10.12 4.70
N ASN A 165 -13.44 9.46 3.55
CA ASN A 165 -14.38 8.39 3.29
C ASN A 165 -13.63 7.07 3.07
N VAL A 166 -14.23 5.97 3.52
CA VAL A 166 -13.71 4.62 3.26
C VAL A 166 -14.81 3.73 2.69
N GLY A 167 -14.58 3.21 1.48
CA GLY A 167 -15.42 2.21 0.83
C GLY A 167 -14.90 0.81 1.13
N VAL A 168 -15.72 -0.04 1.76
CA VAL A 168 -15.35 -1.42 2.09
C VAL A 168 -16.04 -2.39 1.13
N SER A 169 -15.30 -3.36 0.58
CA SER A 169 -15.86 -4.40 -0.29
C SER A 169 -15.12 -5.73 -0.14
N PRO A 170 -15.80 -6.88 -0.25
CA PRO A 170 -15.12 -8.14 -0.57
C PRO A 170 -14.45 -8.04 -1.94
N ILE A 171 -13.32 -8.71 -2.09
CA ILE A 171 -12.56 -8.70 -3.35
C ILE A 171 -11.90 -10.07 -3.59
N THR A 172 -11.53 -10.34 -4.85
CA THR A 172 -10.81 -11.56 -5.20
C THR A 172 -9.30 -11.29 -5.24
N ILE A 173 -8.50 -12.34 -5.05
CA ILE A 173 -7.04 -12.25 -5.22
C ILE A 173 -6.67 -11.81 -6.64
N ASP A 174 -7.42 -12.25 -7.66
CA ASP A 174 -7.18 -11.89 -9.05
C ASP A 174 -7.38 -10.39 -9.29
N ASP A 175 -8.40 -9.78 -8.67
CA ASP A 175 -8.61 -8.33 -8.74
C ASP A 175 -7.50 -7.55 -8.03
N ILE A 176 -7.02 -8.05 -6.88
CA ILE A 176 -5.88 -7.44 -6.17
C ILE A 176 -4.63 -7.51 -7.04
N LEU A 177 -4.31 -8.70 -7.57
CA LEU A 177 -3.17 -8.90 -8.45
C LEU A 177 -3.30 -8.06 -9.72
N SER A 178 -4.50 -7.91 -10.27
CA SER A 178 -4.75 -7.05 -11.40
C SER A 178 -4.46 -5.58 -11.04
N ASP A 179 -4.98 -5.06 -9.93
CA ASP A 179 -4.75 -3.67 -9.52
C ASP A 179 -3.26 -3.38 -9.31
N ILE A 180 -2.58 -4.22 -8.51
CA ILE A 180 -1.18 -3.95 -8.15
C ILE A 180 -0.19 -4.18 -9.31
N ASN A 181 -0.54 -5.00 -10.31
CA ASN A 181 0.34 -5.32 -11.45
C ASN A 181 -0.06 -4.64 -12.78
N THR A 182 -1.28 -4.11 -12.91
CA THR A 182 -1.83 -3.72 -14.24
C THR A 182 -2.21 -2.25 -14.36
N ASN A 183 -1.82 -1.37 -13.44
CA ASN A 183 -2.13 0.06 -13.60
C ASN A 183 -1.13 0.77 -14.52
N ILE A 184 -1.30 0.54 -15.83
CA ILE A 184 -0.51 1.04 -16.97
C ILE A 184 -0.53 2.57 -17.16
N SER A 185 -1.36 3.30 -16.41
CA SER A 185 -1.43 4.77 -16.47
C SER A 185 -0.79 5.48 -15.27
N ALA A 186 -0.45 4.77 -14.19
CA ALA A 186 0.26 5.35 -13.07
C ALA A 186 1.75 5.35 -13.42
N ALA A 187 2.26 6.50 -13.87
CA ALA A 187 3.66 6.59 -14.30
C ALA A 187 4.70 6.34 -13.17
N TYR A 188 4.29 6.07 -11.92
CA TYR A 188 5.23 6.13 -10.78
C TYR A 188 5.02 5.12 -9.63
N HIS A 189 3.88 4.41 -9.48
CA HIS A 189 3.78 3.31 -8.53
C HIS A 189 2.92 2.14 -9.05
N TYR A 190 3.57 0.99 -9.25
CA TYR A 190 2.89 -0.31 -9.14
C TYR A 190 2.45 -0.47 -7.68
N GLY A 191 1.31 -1.11 -7.45
CA GLY A 191 0.93 -1.46 -6.08
C GLY A 191 2.02 -2.30 -5.41
N VAL A 192 1.97 -2.40 -4.09
CA VAL A 192 2.92 -3.16 -3.29
C VAL A 192 2.20 -4.32 -2.62
N SER A 193 2.75 -5.54 -2.71
CA SER A 193 2.32 -6.62 -1.81
C SER A 193 3.07 -6.49 -0.49
N PHE A 194 2.34 -6.61 0.61
CA PHE A 194 2.87 -6.77 1.96
C PHE A 194 2.88 -8.23 2.40
N ASP A 195 2.32 -9.11 1.58
CA ASP A 195 2.01 -10.49 1.92
C ASP A 195 3.08 -11.47 1.45
N PRO A 196 3.96 -11.98 2.33
CA PRO A 196 4.78 -13.14 2.01
C PRO A 196 3.95 -14.44 2.10
N LYS A 197 4.31 -15.42 1.27
CA LYS A 197 3.74 -16.78 1.29
C LYS A 197 3.68 -17.35 2.72
N GLU A 198 2.60 -18.05 3.06
CA GLU A 198 2.56 -18.96 4.21
C GLU A 198 3.78 -19.91 4.18
N GLY A 199 4.70 -19.74 5.14
CA GLY A 199 5.95 -20.50 5.25
C GLY A 199 7.22 -19.81 4.71
N ALA A 200 7.19 -18.53 4.34
CA ALA A 200 8.41 -17.77 4.00
C ALA A 200 8.97 -17.00 5.24
N CYS A 201 10.22 -17.25 5.61
CA CYS A 201 11.04 -16.35 6.44
C CYS A 201 11.83 -15.39 5.52
N PRO A 202 12.25 -14.20 5.99
CA PRO A 202 12.30 -12.97 5.20
C PRO A 202 13.59 -12.86 4.39
N CYS A 203 13.49 -12.80 3.07
CA CYS A 203 14.63 -12.39 2.25
C CYS A 203 14.77 -10.87 2.37
N SER A 204 15.54 -10.42 3.37
CA SER A 204 16.34 -9.19 3.35
C SER A 204 15.88 -8.10 2.39
N ILE A 205 15.21 -7.08 2.92
CA ILE A 205 15.49 -5.71 2.44
C ILE A 205 16.99 -5.50 2.62
N SER A 206 17.75 -5.59 1.54
CA SER A 206 19.15 -5.17 1.53
C SER A 206 19.16 -3.71 2.01
N PRO A 207 19.91 -3.35 3.06
CA PRO A 207 20.12 -1.94 3.36
C PRO A 207 20.77 -1.32 2.12
N VAL A 208 20.29 -0.14 1.74
CA VAL A 208 20.96 0.74 0.78
C VAL A 208 22.44 0.75 1.15
N SER A 209 23.29 0.36 0.21
CA SER A 209 24.75 0.38 0.32
C SER A 209 25.20 1.72 0.92
N SER A 210 25.51 1.75 2.22
CA SER A 210 26.39 2.78 2.75
C SER A 210 27.77 2.46 2.18
N THR A 211 28.10 3.08 1.06
CA THR A 211 29.45 3.06 0.52
C THR A 211 30.38 3.48 1.65
N ALA A 212 31.17 2.53 2.16
CA ALA A 212 32.24 2.84 3.08
C ALA A 212 33.18 3.81 2.36
N VAL A 213 33.30 5.02 2.89
CA VAL A 213 34.39 5.93 2.52
C VAL A 213 35.66 5.19 2.91
N VAL A 214 36.39 4.67 1.93
CA VAL A 214 37.70 4.08 2.14
C VAL A 214 38.60 5.21 2.62
N ALA A 215 38.88 5.24 3.93
CA ALA A 215 39.92 6.07 4.50
C ALA A 215 41.26 5.58 3.94
N SER A 216 41.85 6.34 3.01
CA SER A 216 43.20 6.09 2.54
C SER A 216 44.21 6.52 3.62
N THR A 217 44.63 5.58 4.46
CA THR A 217 45.80 5.80 5.31
C THR A 217 47.06 5.55 4.46
N SER A 218 47.58 6.60 3.84
CA SER A 218 48.97 6.62 3.37
C SER A 218 49.87 6.80 4.59
N ALA A 219 50.49 5.70 5.02
CA ALA A 219 51.55 5.72 6.01
C ALA A 219 52.83 6.28 5.36
N ILE A 220 53.31 7.42 5.88
CA ILE A 220 54.68 7.87 5.66
C ILE A 220 55.47 7.47 6.91
N PRO A 221 56.55 6.67 6.80
CA PRO A 221 57.36 6.30 7.95
C PRO A 221 58.23 7.49 8.38
N TYR A 222 58.18 7.86 9.67
CA TYR A 222 59.25 8.67 10.27
C TYR A 222 60.16 7.74 11.10
N VAL A 223 61.43 7.78 10.73
CA VAL A 223 62.57 7.09 11.34
C VAL A 223 62.91 7.78 12.67
N ALA A 224 63.38 7.00 13.64
CA ALA A 224 63.73 7.42 15.00
C ALA A 224 64.57 8.71 15.11
#